data_AF-X0IVI8-F1
#
_entry.id   AF-X0IVI8-F1
#
_cell.length_a   1.000
_cell.length_b   1.000
_cell.length_c   1.000
_cell.angle_alpha   90.00
_cell.angle_beta   90.00
_cell.angle_gamma   90.00
#
_symmetry.space_group_name_H-M   'P 1'
#
loop_
_entity.id
_entity.type
_entity.pdbx_description
1 polymer ?
#
loop_
_entity_poly.entity_id
_entity_poly.type
_entity_poly.pdbx_seq_one_letter_code
_entity_poly.pdbx_strand_id
1 'polypeptide(L)'
;MTDIFARRISRLEWLVRDSVTQPQVYQISVTSDDLRILKEILHSQMHVVSQVAQSLARTIASSRPLEAVTGKTPKSADVQASLGTGKGALGHERTTQIFNSLQRKSQIRHRQLAYDIERLQDATERLKSQVFLNDEYIGAEANSPTPGCFIHKD
;
A
#
# COMPACT_ATOMS: atom_id res chain seq x y z
N MET A 1 2.05 -4.91 9.00
CA MET A 1 0.83 -5.45 8.32
C MET A 1 1.26 -6.41 7.21
N THR A 2 2.16 -5.99 6.33
CA THR A 2 2.86 -6.84 5.35
C THR A 2 3.61 -8.02 6.00
N ASP A 3 4.01 -7.91 7.27
CA ASP A 3 4.71 -8.96 8.03
C ASP A 3 3.94 -10.29 8.18
N ILE A 4 2.60 -10.24 8.12
CA ILE A 4 1.77 -11.45 8.19
C ILE A 4 1.89 -12.21 6.86
N PHE A 5 1.80 -11.49 5.74
CA PHE A 5 1.98 -12.04 4.40
C PHE A 5 3.41 -12.53 4.19
N ALA A 6 4.42 -11.76 4.62
CA ALA A 6 5.81 -12.18 4.56
C ALA A 6 6.03 -13.51 5.29
N ARG A 7 5.53 -13.65 6.52
CA ARG A 7 5.62 -14.91 7.27
C ARG A 7 4.87 -16.06 6.60
N ARG A 8 3.68 -15.81 6.06
CA ARG A 8 2.89 -16.83 5.36
C ARG A 8 3.60 -17.30 4.09
N ILE A 9 4.14 -16.37 3.30
CA ILE A 9 4.92 -16.68 2.09
C ILE A 9 6.17 -17.47 2.45
N SER A 10 6.98 -17.04 3.41
CA SER A 10 8.17 -17.80 3.82
C SER A 10 7.85 -19.21 4.32
N ARG A 11 6.70 -19.40 4.98
CA ARG A 11 6.22 -20.74 5.35
C ARG A 11 5.87 -21.57 4.11
N LEU A 12 5.19 -20.98 3.13
CA LEU A 12 4.86 -21.66 1.87
C LEU A 12 6.11 -21.98 1.06
N GLU A 13 7.10 -21.08 0.99
CA GLU A 13 8.42 -21.33 0.38
C GLU A 13 9.10 -22.55 1.00
N TRP A 14 9.08 -22.65 2.32
CA TRP A 14 9.68 -23.78 3.02
C TRP A 14 8.91 -25.09 2.73
N LEU A 15 7.58 -25.05 2.78
CA LEU A 15 6.75 -26.25 2.53
C LEU A 15 6.89 -26.77 1.09
N VAL A 16 6.89 -25.86 0.10
CA VAL A 16 7.02 -26.18 -1.33
C VAL A 16 8.40 -26.70 -1.69
N ARG A 17 9.45 -26.28 -0.96
CA ARG A 17 10.81 -26.77 -1.18
C ARG A 17 10.92 -28.28 -1.02
N ASP A 18 10.24 -28.84 -0.01
CA ASP A 18 10.39 -30.26 0.35
C ASP A 18 9.38 -31.15 -0.38
N SER A 19 8.13 -30.71 -0.53
CA SER A 19 7.10 -31.42 -1.30
C SER A 19 5.96 -30.50 -1.70
N VAL A 20 5.51 -30.62 -2.95
CA VAL A 20 4.36 -29.86 -3.46
C VAL A 20 3.08 -30.65 -3.26
N THR A 21 2.10 -30.04 -2.58
CA THR A 21 0.77 -30.63 -2.36
C THR A 21 -0.34 -29.66 -2.76
N GLN A 22 -1.48 -30.20 -3.21
CA GLN A 22 -2.62 -29.39 -3.67
C GLN A 22 -3.13 -28.36 -2.64
N PRO A 23 -3.13 -28.63 -1.32
CA PRO A 23 -3.43 -27.62 -0.31
C PRO A 23 -2.46 -26.42 -0.31
N GLN A 24 -1.17 -26.63 -0.58
CA GLN A 24 -0.19 -25.55 -0.67
C GLN A 24 -0.44 -24.69 -1.92
N VAL A 25 -0.76 -25.31 -3.06
CA VAL A 25 -1.10 -24.60 -4.32
C VAL A 25 -2.30 -23.68 -4.11
N TYR A 26 -3.34 -24.19 -3.43
CA TYR A 26 -4.49 -23.39 -3.05
C TYR A 26 -4.11 -22.23 -2.13
N GLN A 27 -3.28 -22.47 -1.09
CA GLN A 27 -2.83 -21.42 -0.18
C GLN A 27 -1.99 -20.33 -0.88
N ILE A 28 -1.15 -20.70 -1.84
CA ILE A 28 -0.38 -19.74 -2.66
C ILE A 28 -1.33 -18.86 -3.48
N SER A 29 -2.33 -19.48 -4.12
CA SER A 29 -3.32 -18.76 -4.93
C SER A 29 -4.14 -17.77 -4.09
N VAL A 30 -4.66 -18.22 -2.94
CA VAL A 30 -5.37 -17.35 -1.99
C VAL A 30 -4.48 -16.21 -1.50
N THR A 31 -3.22 -16.49 -1.19
CA THR A 31 -2.27 -15.45 -0.74
C THR A 31 -2.00 -14.41 -1.85
N SER A 32 -1.95 -14.83 -3.12
CA SER A 32 -1.81 -13.92 -4.25
C SER A 32 -3.04 -13.01 -4.40
N ASP A 33 -4.24 -13.58 -4.31
CA ASP A 33 -5.49 -12.82 -4.36
C ASP A 33 -5.62 -11.82 -3.21
N ASP A 34 -5.29 -12.24 -1.98
CA ASP A 34 -5.30 -11.36 -0.80
C ASP A 34 -4.35 -10.17 -0.98
N LEU A 35 -3.14 -10.40 -1.54
CA LEU A 35 -2.18 -9.33 -1.82
C LEU A 35 -2.67 -8.37 -2.91
N ARG A 36 -3.35 -8.90 -3.94
CA ARG A 36 -3.97 -8.07 -4.97
C ARG A 36 -5.05 -7.16 -4.39
N ILE A 37 -5.93 -7.72 -3.57
CA ILE A 37 -6.97 -6.95 -2.86
C ILE A 37 -6.33 -5.88 -1.98
N LEU A 38 -5.27 -6.22 -1.24
CA LEU A 38 -4.58 -5.27 -0.38
C LEU A 38 -3.96 -4.10 -1.18
N LYS A 39 -3.41 -4.37 -2.37
CA LYS A 39 -2.91 -3.34 -3.29
C LYS A 39 -4.02 -2.39 -3.74
N GLU A 40 -5.18 -2.94 -4.12
CA GLU A 40 -6.35 -2.16 -4.55
C GLU A 40 -6.88 -1.28 -3.40
N ILE A 41 -6.96 -1.82 -2.18
CA ILE A 41 -7.35 -1.07 -0.97
C ILE A 41 -6.35 0.07 -0.72
N LEU A 42 -5.05 -0.20 -0.79
CA LEU A 42 -4.02 0.81 -0.55
C LEU A 42 -4.12 1.96 -1.58
N HIS A 43 -4.37 1.63 -2.85
CA HIS A 43 -4.60 2.63 -3.90
C HIS A 43 -5.84 3.47 -3.62
N SER A 44 -6.95 2.84 -3.21
CA SER A 44 -8.19 3.54 -2.83
C SER A 44 -7.95 4.49 -1.64
N GLN A 45 -7.25 4.03 -0.60
CA GLN A 45 -6.89 4.86 0.55
C GLN A 45 -6.01 6.05 0.16
N MET A 46 -5.04 5.85 -0.73
CA MET A 46 -4.19 6.94 -1.23
C MET A 46 -5.03 7.99 -1.97
N HIS A 47 -6.01 7.56 -2.77
CA HIS A 47 -6.92 8.46 -3.47
C HIS A 47 -7.77 9.28 -2.50
N VAL A 48 -8.38 8.65 -1.49
CA VAL A 48 -9.17 9.33 -0.46
C VAL A 48 -8.33 10.34 0.31
N VAL A 49 -7.14 9.97 0.75
CA VAL A 49 -6.22 10.87 1.46
C VAL A 49 -5.85 12.07 0.58
N SER A 50 -5.61 11.85 -0.71
CA SER A 50 -5.33 12.93 -1.67
C SER A 50 -6.52 13.88 -1.81
N GLN A 51 -7.75 13.37 -1.89
CA GLN A 51 -8.96 14.20 -1.98
C GLN A 51 -9.21 15.01 -0.72
N VAL A 52 -9.07 14.39 0.47
CA VAL A 52 -9.16 15.09 1.76
C VAL A 52 -8.09 16.18 1.82
N ALA A 53 -6.88 15.88 1.35
CA ALA A 53 -5.80 16.83 1.32
C ALA A 53 -6.11 18.05 0.42
N GLN A 54 -6.63 17.81 -0.79
CA GLN A 54 -7.05 18.87 -1.71
C GLN A 54 -8.24 19.68 -1.18
N SER A 55 -9.19 19.03 -0.50
CA SER A 55 -10.33 19.71 0.12
C SER A 55 -9.86 20.64 1.23
N LEU A 56 -8.99 20.17 2.12
CA LEU A 56 -8.47 20.98 3.20
C LEU A 56 -7.60 22.14 2.69
N ALA A 57 -6.75 21.89 1.69
CA ALA A 57 -5.95 22.94 1.05
C ALA A 57 -6.83 24.05 0.46
N ARG A 58 -7.96 23.69 -0.16
CA ARG A 58 -8.95 24.66 -0.66
C ARG A 58 -9.59 25.46 0.48
N THR A 59 -10.02 24.80 1.56
CA THR A 59 -10.60 25.47 2.74
C THR A 59 -9.60 26.43 3.39
N ILE A 60 -8.34 26.03 3.50
CA ILE A 60 -7.24 26.88 4.01
C ILE A 60 -7.09 28.10 3.08
N ALA A 61 -6.94 27.89 1.77
CA ALA A 61 -6.78 29.00 0.82
C ALA A 61 -7.99 29.97 0.81
N SER A 62 -9.22 29.48 0.99
CA SER A 62 -10.42 30.31 1.06
C SER A 62 -10.59 31.05 2.40
N SER A 63 -9.87 30.65 3.44
CA SER A 63 -9.92 31.27 4.78
C SER A 63 -8.97 32.46 4.93
N ARG A 64 -8.32 32.91 3.86
CA ARG A 64 -7.49 34.12 3.87
C ARG A 64 -8.38 35.30 4.28
N PRO A 65 -8.04 36.08 5.32
CA PRO A 65 -8.76 37.31 5.61
C PRO A 65 -8.63 38.20 4.37
N LEU A 66 -9.76 38.63 3.80
CA LEU A 66 -9.77 39.75 2.87
C LEU A 66 -8.97 40.87 3.52
N GLU A 67 -7.80 41.18 2.97
CA GLU A 67 -7.10 42.41 3.29
C GLU A 67 -8.12 43.53 3.13
N ALA A 68 -8.40 44.23 4.22
CA ALA A 68 -9.30 45.36 4.22
C ALA A 68 -8.83 46.30 3.11
N VAL A 69 -9.67 46.44 2.09
CA VAL A 69 -9.55 47.52 1.10
C VAL A 69 -9.70 48.81 1.90
N THR A 70 -8.61 49.36 2.42
CA THR A 70 -8.56 50.66 3.08
C THR A 70 -8.58 51.74 2.02
N GLY A 71 -9.69 51.83 1.31
CA GLY A 71 -10.11 53.05 0.64
C GLY A 71 -10.83 53.93 1.65
N LYS A 72 -10.08 54.55 2.57
CA LYS A 72 -10.37 55.84 3.25
C LYS A 72 -9.39 56.04 4.42
N THR A 73 -8.64 57.12 4.32
CA THR A 73 -7.75 57.69 5.33
C THR A 73 -8.46 57.92 6.67
N PRO A 74 -7.96 57.40 7.81
CA PRO A 74 -8.44 57.81 9.12
C PRO A 74 -7.55 58.90 9.72
N LYS A 75 -8.18 60.01 10.12
CA LYS A 75 -7.58 61.03 10.98
C LYS A 75 -7.29 60.41 12.36
N SER A 76 -6.09 60.73 12.85
CA SER A 76 -5.57 60.55 14.21
C SER A 76 -6.61 60.69 15.34
N ALA A 77 -6.84 59.62 16.10
CA ALA A 77 -6.86 59.56 17.57
C ALA A 77 -7.36 58.17 18.00
N ASP A 78 -6.73 57.59 19.02
CA ASP A 78 -7.12 56.35 19.72
C ASP A 78 -6.85 55.02 19.00
N VAL A 79 -5.56 54.78 18.76
CA VAL A 79 -4.96 53.44 18.70
C VAL A 79 -4.94 52.85 20.12
N GLN A 80 -6.09 52.39 20.64
CA GLN A 80 -6.10 51.55 21.83
C GLN A 80 -7.31 50.61 21.82
N ALA A 81 -7.02 49.32 21.98
CA ALA A 81 -7.93 48.18 22.06
C ALA A 81 -8.46 47.58 20.74
N SER A 82 -7.56 47.28 19.79
CA SER A 82 -7.70 46.05 18.99
C SER A 82 -7.00 44.89 19.71
N LEU A 83 -7.53 44.55 20.88
CA LEU A 83 -7.13 43.38 21.68
C LEU A 83 -8.16 42.28 21.41
N GLY A 84 -8.04 41.65 20.24
CA GLY A 84 -8.85 40.51 19.88
C GLY A 84 -8.44 39.96 18.53
N THR A 85 -7.87 38.75 18.52
CA THR A 85 -7.60 37.89 17.35
C THR A 85 -6.29 38.06 16.57
N GLY A 86 -5.16 38.25 17.27
CA GLY A 86 -3.81 38.01 16.73
C GLY A 86 -3.43 36.54 16.45
N LYS A 87 -4.41 35.64 16.24
CA LYS A 87 -4.19 34.20 15.96
C LYS A 87 -4.50 33.79 14.51
N GLY A 88 -4.99 34.71 13.68
CA GLY A 88 -5.45 34.39 12.31
C GLY A 88 -4.34 33.97 11.35
N ALA A 89 -3.27 34.75 11.21
CA ALA A 89 -2.21 34.50 10.22
C ALA A 89 -1.16 33.47 10.69
N LEU A 90 -0.63 33.63 11.91
CA LEU A 90 0.39 32.72 12.47
C LEU A 90 -0.14 31.30 12.75
N GLY A 91 -1.42 31.18 13.15
CA GLY A 91 -2.07 29.88 13.32
C GLY A 91 -2.29 29.16 11.98
N HIS A 92 -2.59 29.93 10.93
CA HIS A 92 -2.83 29.41 9.59
C HIS A 92 -1.56 28.87 8.92
N GLU A 93 -0.45 29.60 9.04
CA GLU A 93 0.86 29.13 8.55
C GLU A 93 1.31 27.85 9.24
N ARG A 94 1.17 27.79 10.57
CA ARG A 94 1.50 26.58 11.34
C ARG A 94 0.62 25.39 10.96
N THR A 95 -0.69 25.59 10.79
CA THR A 95 -1.61 24.52 10.34
C THR A 95 -1.26 24.04 8.94
N THR A 96 -0.92 24.95 8.03
CA THR A 96 -0.49 24.61 6.66
C THR A 96 0.80 23.80 6.66
N GLN A 97 1.79 24.18 7.48
CA GLN A 97 3.04 23.43 7.64
C GLN A 97 2.82 22.03 8.21
N ILE A 98 2.02 21.90 9.27
CA ILE A 98 1.68 20.60 9.88
C ILE A 98 0.98 19.71 8.86
N PHE A 99 0.03 20.26 8.11
CA PHE A 99 -0.72 19.53 7.11
C PHE A 99 0.17 19.07 5.95
N ASN A 100 1.02 19.95 5.41
CA ASN A 100 1.98 19.59 4.36
C ASN A 100 2.93 18.47 4.83
N SER A 101 3.39 18.55 6.08
CA SER A 101 4.23 17.51 6.69
C SER A 101 3.49 16.18 6.82
N LEU A 102 2.22 16.20 7.26
CA LEU A 102 1.38 15.01 7.39
C LEU A 102 1.07 14.39 6.03
N GLN A 103 0.74 15.19 5.02
CA GLN A 103 0.51 14.75 3.66
C GLN A 103 1.75 14.06 3.09
N ARG A 104 2.93 14.68 3.24
CA ARG A 104 4.20 14.12 2.79
C ARG A 104 4.52 12.80 3.49
N LYS A 105 4.37 12.75 4.82
CA LYS A 105 4.57 11.52 5.60
C LYS A 105 3.60 10.41 5.18
N SER A 106 2.34 10.77 4.91
CA SER A 106 1.34 9.84 4.40
C SER A 106 1.74 9.29 3.03
N GLN A 107 2.11 10.14 2.08
CA GLN A 107 2.55 9.72 0.74
C GLN A 107 3.77 8.79 0.79
N ILE A 108 4.77 9.12 1.60
CA ILE A 108 5.96 8.26 1.78
C ILE A 108 5.57 6.88 2.30
N ARG A 109 4.71 6.81 3.32
CA ARG A 109 4.25 5.53 3.86
C ARG A 109 3.45 4.71 2.86
N HIS A 110 2.56 5.34 2.09
CA HIS A 110 1.80 4.62 1.05
C HIS A 110 2.72 4.07 -0.04
N ARG A 111 3.73 4.84 -0.47
CA ARG A 111 4.73 4.36 -1.44
C ARG A 111 5.53 3.17 -0.91
N GLN A 112 5.97 3.23 0.35
CA GLN A 112 6.70 2.11 0.96
C GLN A 112 5.82 0.86 1.03
N LEU A 113 4.57 1.00 1.48
CA LEU A 113 3.64 -0.12 1.55
C LEU A 113 3.33 -0.70 0.17
N ALA A 114 3.19 0.13 -0.86
CA ALA A 114 2.97 -0.32 -2.22
C ALA A 114 4.16 -1.17 -2.72
N TYR A 115 5.39 -0.68 -2.50
CA TYR A 115 6.61 -1.41 -2.83
C TYR A 115 6.70 -2.75 -2.09
N ASP A 116 6.42 -2.77 -0.79
CA ASP A 116 6.46 -4.00 0.00
C ASP A 116 5.42 -5.01 -0.48
N ILE A 117 4.21 -4.56 -0.84
CA ILE A 117 3.17 -5.43 -1.40
C ILE A 117 3.60 -5.99 -2.76
N GLU A 118 4.16 -5.17 -3.65
CA GLU A 118 4.67 -5.63 -4.95
C GLU A 118 5.73 -6.70 -4.79
N ARG A 119 6.68 -6.52 -3.86
CA ARG A 119 7.69 -7.52 -3.56
C ARG A 119 7.09 -8.84 -3.06
N LEU A 120 6.03 -8.78 -2.25
CA LEU A 120 5.33 -9.98 -1.76
C LEU A 120 4.52 -10.66 -2.87
N GLN A 121 3.94 -9.89 -3.80
CA GLN A 121 3.28 -10.43 -4.98
C GLN A 121 4.28 -11.17 -5.88
N ASP A 122 5.43 -10.57 -6.16
CA ASP A 122 6.49 -11.20 -6.95
C ASP A 122 6.98 -12.51 -6.33
N ALA A 123 7.17 -12.55 -5.00
CA ALA A 123 7.54 -13.77 -4.30
C ALA A 123 6.45 -14.86 -4.43
N THR A 124 5.17 -14.46 -4.36
CA THR A 124 4.04 -15.39 -4.50
C THR A 124 3.91 -15.92 -5.93
N GLU A 125 4.13 -15.10 -6.96
CA GLU A 125 4.11 -15.55 -8.35
C GLU A 125 5.30 -16.46 -8.70
N ARG A 126 6.47 -16.22 -8.08
CA ARG A 126 7.62 -17.14 -8.18
C ARG A 126 7.29 -18.50 -7.59
N LEU A 127 6.69 -18.53 -6.40
CA LEU A 127 6.24 -19.76 -5.75
C LEU A 127 5.24 -20.51 -6.61
N LYS A 128 4.25 -19.80 -7.14
CA LYS A 128 3.24 -20.36 -8.03
C LYS A 128 3.89 -21.01 -9.26
N SER A 129 4.81 -20.31 -9.91
CA SER A 129 5.58 -20.83 -11.05
C SER A 129 6.40 -22.08 -10.69
N GLN A 130 7.06 -22.08 -9.53
CA GLN A 130 7.85 -23.23 -9.05
C GLN A 130 6.98 -24.46 -8.81
N VAL A 131 5.81 -24.27 -8.21
CA VAL A 131 4.82 -25.32 -8.00
C VAL A 131 4.34 -25.91 -9.32
N PHE A 132 4.02 -25.08 -10.31
CA PHE A 132 3.60 -25.54 -11.64
C PHE A 132 4.68 -26.40 -12.32
N LEU A 133 5.94 -25.96 -12.25
CA LEU A 133 7.06 -26.74 -12.82
C LEU A 133 7.28 -28.08 -12.12
N ASN A 134 7.09 -28.13 -10.81
CA ASN A 134 7.20 -29.37 -10.04
C ASN A 134 6.03 -30.34 -10.30
N ASP A 135 4.81 -29.83 -10.47
CA ASP A 135 3.62 -30.65 -10.80
C ASP A 135 3.73 -31.26 -12.20
N GLU A 136 4.26 -30.50 -13.17
CA GLU A 136 4.51 -30.98 -14.53
C GLU A 136 5.63 -32.04 -14.59
N TYR A 137 6.66 -31.91 -13.73
CA TYR A 137 7.71 -32.93 -13.57
C TYR A 137 7.16 -34.24 -12.98
N ILE A 138 6.28 -34.16 -11.98
CA ILE A 138 5.64 -35.34 -11.37
C ILE A 138 4.69 -36.03 -12.36
N GLY A 139 3.96 -35.27 -13.18
CA GLY A 139 3.12 -35.81 -14.27
C GLY A 139 3.91 -36.48 -15.40
N ALA A 140 5.16 -36.06 -15.63
CA ALA A 140 6.05 -36.65 -16.62
C ALA A 140 6.69 -37.98 -16.15
N GLU A 141 7.09 -38.10 -14.88
CA GLU A 141 7.63 -39.35 -14.34
C GLU A 141 6.57 -40.47 -14.26
N ALA A 142 5.32 -40.13 -13.96
CA ALA A 142 4.20 -41.09 -13.93
C ALA A 142 3.84 -41.70 -15.30
N ASN A 143 4.29 -41.10 -16.40
CA ASN A 143 4.05 -41.56 -17.78
C ASN A 143 5.30 -42.16 -18.45
N SER A 144 6.38 -42.40 -17.70
CA SER A 144 7.52 -43.15 -18.21
C SER A 144 7.16 -44.65 -18.33
N PRO A 145 7.24 -45.27 -19.53
CA PRO A 145 7.02 -46.70 -19.67
C PRO A 145 8.11 -47.42 -18.90
N THR A 146 7.72 -48.13 -17.84
CA THR A 146 8.60 -49.01 -17.07
C THR A 146 9.23 -50.01 -18.06
N PRO A 147 10.57 -50.08 -18.20
CA PRO A 147 11.19 -51.10 -19.04
C PRO A 147 10.81 -52.48 -18.47
N GLY A 148 10.15 -53.29 -19.31
CA GLY A 148 9.47 -54.51 -18.90
C GLY A 148 10.32 -55.46 -18.07
N CYS A 149 9.76 -55.89 -16.94
CA CYS A 149 10.16 -57.14 -16.30
C CYS A 149 9.83 -58.29 -17.27
N PHE A 150 10.84 -58.86 -17.91
CA PHE A 150 10.72 -60.10 -18.64
C PHE A 150 10.38 -61.22 -17.64
N ILE A 151 9.16 -61.74 -17.73
CA ILE A 151 8.76 -62.98 -17.04
C ILE A 151 9.42 -64.13 -17.80
N HIS A 152 10.44 -64.75 -17.21
CA HIS A 152 10.87 -66.07 -17.61
C HIS A 152 9.75 -67.07 -17.27
N LYS A 153 9.19 -67.72 -18.28
CA LYS A 153 8.42 -68.96 -18.10
C LYS A 153 9.37 -70.13 -18.37
N ASP A 154 9.42 -71.04 -17.41
CA ASP A 154 10.00 -72.38 -17.54
C ASP A 154 9.24 -73.23 -18.57
#